data_AF-A0A2G4HP95-F1
#
_entry.id   AF-A0A2G4HP95-F1
#
_cell.length_a   1.000
_cell.length_b   1.000
_cell.length_c   1.000
_cell.angle_alpha   90.00
_cell.angle_beta   90.00
_cell.angle_gamma   90.00
#
_symmetry.space_group_name_H-M   'P 1'
#
loop_
_entity.id
_entity.type
_entity.pdbx_description
1 polymer ?
#
loop_
_entity_poly.entity_id
_entity_poly.type
_entity_poly.pdbx_seq_one_letter_code
_entity_poly.pdbx_strand_id
1 'polypeptide(L)'
;MPGEAPDQAAIRLQLRSWPEVETYLQGCKGVIVPLGSTEQHGPTGAIGTDALTAEAVALEVGRRTGVLVTPTQAFGMAEHHLGFAGTISLQPATLMAVLHDVVLSLARHGFERIFVIN
;
A
#
# COMPACT_ATOMS: atom_id res chain seq x y z
N MET A 1 19.08 -0.09 2.28
CA MET A 1 17.98 0.33 1.39
C MET A 1 18.61 0.91 0.12
N PRO A 2 17.94 0.88 -1.04
CA PRO A 2 18.51 1.30 -2.34
C PRO A 2 19.05 2.73 -2.39
N GLY A 3 18.58 3.62 -1.52
CA GLY A 3 18.94 5.04 -1.51
C GLY A 3 17.83 5.90 -2.13
N GLU A 4 17.93 7.23 -2.01
CA GLU A 4 16.88 8.14 -2.47
C GLU A 4 16.60 8.00 -3.98
N ALA A 5 15.32 7.87 -4.34
CA ALA A 5 14.83 7.79 -5.71
C ALA A 5 14.63 9.19 -6.32
N PRO A 6 14.80 9.34 -7.65
CA PRO A 6 14.71 10.64 -8.32
C PRO A 6 13.32 11.27 -8.24
N ASP A 7 12.27 10.46 -8.22
CA ASP A 7 10.88 10.87 -8.05
C ASP A 7 10.02 9.72 -7.49
N GLN A 8 8.74 9.97 -7.26
CA GLN A 8 7.80 8.94 -6.80
C GLN A 8 7.45 7.93 -7.90
N ALA A 9 7.57 8.27 -9.18
CA ALA A 9 7.25 7.34 -10.27
C ALA A 9 8.22 6.16 -10.29
N ALA A 10 9.50 6.41 -9.95
CA ALA A 10 10.55 5.39 -9.87
C ALA A 10 10.29 4.31 -8.82
N ILE A 11 9.53 4.61 -7.75
CA ILE A 11 9.26 3.67 -6.64
C ILE A 11 7.89 3.00 -6.70
N ARG A 12 6.99 3.44 -7.60
CA ARG A 12 5.65 2.86 -7.71
C ARG A 12 5.72 1.53 -8.46
N LEU A 13 5.44 0.42 -7.77
CA LEU A 13 5.42 -0.93 -8.36
C LEU A 13 4.50 -1.02 -9.59
N GLN A 14 3.35 -0.34 -9.55
CA GLN A 14 2.38 -0.29 -10.65
C GLN A 14 2.90 0.39 -11.93
N LEU A 15 4.05 1.05 -11.86
CA LEU A 15 4.73 1.69 -12.99
C LEU A 15 6.03 0.96 -13.37
N ARG A 16 6.24 -0.27 -12.87
CA ARG A 16 7.39 -1.12 -13.19
C ARG A 16 6.96 -2.30 -14.06
N SER A 17 7.83 -2.66 -14.99
CA SER A 17 7.78 -3.95 -15.68
C SER A 17 8.37 -5.05 -14.80
N TRP A 18 7.96 -6.31 -15.03
CA TRP A 18 8.45 -7.43 -14.22
C TRP A 18 9.98 -7.62 -14.26
N PRO A 19 10.72 -7.36 -15.37
CA PRO A 19 12.19 -7.46 -15.35
C PRO A 19 12.86 -6.36 -14.51
N GLU A 20 12.26 -5.17 -14.43
CA GLU A 20 12.75 -4.09 -13.54
C GLU A 20 12.58 -4.50 -12.08
N VAL A 21 11.49 -5.19 -11.73
CA VAL A 21 11.27 -5.74 -10.38
C VAL A 21 12.27 -6.84 -10.07
N GLU A 22 12.55 -7.75 -11.01
CA GLU A 22 13.61 -8.76 -10.84
C GLU A 22 14.98 -8.12 -10.59
N THR A 23 15.31 -7.06 -11.33
CA THR A 23 16.55 -6.31 -11.16
C THR A 23 16.60 -5.65 -9.77
N TYR A 24 15.52 -5.00 -9.34
CA TYR A 24 15.40 -4.42 -7.99
C TYR A 24 15.66 -5.46 -6.90
N LEU A 25 15.10 -6.67 -7.06
CA LEU A 25 15.23 -7.77 -6.11
C LEU A 25 16.67 -8.30 -5.97
N GLN A 26 17.59 -7.99 -6.88
CA GLN A 26 19.00 -8.33 -6.73
C GLN A 26 19.69 -7.48 -5.64
N GLY A 27 19.23 -6.25 -5.42
CA GLY A 27 19.81 -5.31 -4.44
C GLY A 27 18.94 -5.04 -3.21
N CYS A 28 17.63 -5.22 -3.30
CA CYS A 28 16.71 -4.97 -2.18
C CYS A 28 15.56 -5.97 -2.12
N LYS A 29 15.29 -6.48 -0.91
CA LYS A 29 14.21 -7.44 -0.62
C LYS A 29 13.02 -6.81 0.09
N GLY A 30 12.97 -5.47 0.17
CA GLY A 30 11.92 -4.73 0.87
C GLY A 30 10.82 -4.24 -0.06
N VAL A 31 9.59 -4.13 0.45
CA VAL A 31 8.46 -3.49 -0.22
C VAL A 31 7.52 -2.85 0.80
N ILE A 32 6.93 -1.72 0.44
CA ILE A 32 5.96 -0.99 1.25
C ILE A 32 4.56 -1.25 0.69
N VAL A 33 3.62 -1.61 1.56
CA VAL A 33 2.20 -1.83 1.24
C VAL A 33 1.38 -0.74 1.95
N PRO A 34 0.90 0.28 1.24
CA PRO A 34 -0.03 1.25 1.82
C PRO A 34 -1.40 0.58 2.00
N LEU A 35 -1.92 0.65 3.22
CA LEU A 35 -3.24 0.17 3.62
C LEU A 35 -4.02 1.33 4.21
N GLY A 36 -5.23 1.58 3.72
CA GLY A 36 -6.13 2.56 4.33
C GLY A 36 -7.56 2.07 4.32
N SER A 37 -8.49 3.02 4.25
CA SER A 37 -9.93 2.79 4.24
C SER A 37 -10.64 3.79 3.33
N THR A 38 -11.89 3.47 3.01
CA THR A 38 -12.84 4.33 2.33
C THR A 38 -14.02 4.52 3.28
N GLU A 39 -13.97 5.55 4.11
CA GLU A 39 -14.91 5.74 5.22
C GLU A 39 -15.21 7.20 5.52
N GLN A 40 -16.40 7.45 6.08
CA GLN A 40 -16.82 8.79 6.46
C GLN A 40 -15.79 9.46 7.38
N HIS A 41 -15.56 10.76 7.17
CA HIS A 41 -14.66 11.58 7.98
C HIS A 41 -15.35 12.88 8.43
N GLY A 42 -16.62 12.75 8.84
CA GLY A 42 -17.46 13.89 9.21
C GLY A 42 -17.86 14.78 8.03
N PRO A 43 -18.47 15.95 8.30
CA PRO A 43 -19.09 16.80 7.26
C PRO A 43 -18.12 17.41 6.24
N THR A 44 -16.83 17.49 6.56
CA THR A 44 -15.82 18.17 5.74
C THR A 44 -14.66 17.26 5.33
N GLY A 45 -14.53 16.09 5.93
CA GLY A 45 -13.45 15.16 5.61
C GLY A 45 -13.73 14.37 4.35
N ALA A 46 -12.71 14.19 3.52
CA ALA A 46 -12.81 13.33 2.35
C ALA A 46 -12.94 11.86 2.78
N ILE A 47 -13.78 11.10 2.09
CA ILE A 47 -14.02 9.67 2.41
C ILE A 47 -12.73 8.83 2.27
N GLY A 48 -11.82 9.23 1.38
CA GLY A 48 -10.55 8.53 1.16
C GLY A 48 -9.42 8.97 2.07
N THR A 49 -9.67 9.70 3.17
CA THR A 49 -8.63 10.28 4.04
C THR A 49 -7.55 9.27 4.39
N ASP A 50 -7.94 8.07 4.81
CA ASP A 50 -7.01 7.02 5.25
C ASP A 50 -6.14 6.51 4.08
N ALA A 51 -6.78 6.14 2.96
CA ALA A 51 -6.06 5.65 1.78
C ALA A 51 -5.11 6.71 1.19
N LEU A 52 -5.55 7.97 1.12
CA LEU A 52 -4.74 9.08 0.61
C LEU A 52 -3.56 9.38 1.52
N THR A 53 -3.75 9.32 2.84
CA THR A 53 -2.69 9.56 3.82
C THR A 53 -1.67 8.43 3.82
N ALA A 54 -2.13 7.17 3.86
CA ALA A 54 -1.27 6.01 3.78
C ALA A 54 -0.45 6.01 2.48
N GLU A 55 -1.07 6.33 1.34
CA GLU A 55 -0.37 6.48 0.05
C GLU A 55 0.69 7.58 0.13
N ALA A 56 0.33 8.79 0.57
CA ALA A 56 1.25 9.92 0.60
C ALA A 56 2.48 9.65 1.48
N VAL A 57 2.27 9.05 2.66
CA VAL A 57 3.36 8.66 3.57
C VAL A 57 4.21 7.54 2.95
N ALA A 58 3.57 6.50 2.40
CA ALA A 58 4.28 5.38 1.77
C ALA A 58 5.15 5.82 0.59
N LEU A 59 4.64 6.71 -0.25
CA LEU A 59 5.38 7.23 -1.40
C LEU A 59 6.55 8.10 -0.98
N GLU A 60 6.42 8.91 0.07
CA GLU A 60 7.55 9.72 0.56
C GLU A 60 8.61 8.86 1.24
N VAL A 61 8.21 7.84 2.01
CA VAL A 61 9.16 6.86 2.56
C VAL A 61 9.85 6.09 1.44
N GLY A 62 9.09 5.60 0.45
CA GLY A 62 9.61 4.93 -0.74
C GLY A 62 10.60 5.81 -1.47
N ARG A 63 10.26 7.08 -1.74
CA ARG A 63 11.14 8.04 -2.43
C ARG A 63 12.45 8.27 -1.66
N ARG A 64 12.41 8.48 -0.34
CA ARG A 64 13.62 8.72 0.47
C ARG A 64 14.51 7.50 0.64
N THR A 65 13.96 6.29 0.47
CA THR A 65 14.67 5.03 0.74
C THR A 65 14.99 4.22 -0.51
N GLY A 66 14.30 4.50 -1.61
CA GLY A 66 14.31 3.76 -2.87
C GLY A 66 13.54 2.45 -2.82
N VAL A 67 12.79 2.19 -1.75
CA VAL A 67 11.98 0.97 -1.60
C VAL A 67 10.72 1.05 -2.46
N LEU A 68 10.40 -0.02 -3.18
CA LEU A 68 9.18 -0.10 -3.99
C LEU A 68 7.92 -0.02 -3.12
N VAL A 69 6.90 0.66 -3.64
CA VAL A 69 5.58 0.84 -3.01
C VAL A 69 4.53 0.18 -3.90
N THR A 70 3.72 -0.71 -3.33
CA THR A 70 2.61 -1.37 -4.05
C THR A 70 1.47 -0.38 -4.35
N PRO A 71 0.49 -0.74 -5.20
CA PRO A 71 -0.79 -0.06 -5.17
C PRO A 71 -1.36 -0.02 -3.75
N THR A 72 -2.06 1.08 -3.43
CA THR A 72 -2.73 1.28 -2.14
C THR A 72 -3.93 0.34 -2.01
N GLN A 73 -4.00 -0.42 -0.91
CA GLN A 73 -5.20 -1.15 -0.51
C GLN A 73 -6.19 -0.15 0.09
N ALA A 74 -7.09 0.39 -0.73
CA ALA A 74 -7.99 1.49 -0.35
C ALA A 74 -9.23 1.05 0.46
N PHE A 75 -9.46 -0.25 0.62
CA PHE A 75 -10.61 -0.79 1.36
C PHE A 75 -10.14 -1.52 2.61
N GLY A 76 -10.51 -0.97 3.77
CA GLY A 76 -10.21 -1.49 5.09
C GLY A 76 -11.41 -2.16 5.76
N MET A 77 -11.38 -2.24 7.09
CA MET A 77 -12.49 -2.70 7.92
C MET A 77 -13.06 -1.49 8.66
N ALA A 78 -14.21 -1.01 8.17
CA ALA A 78 -14.88 0.22 8.57
C ALA A 78 -16.37 -0.04 8.89
N GLU A 79 -16.69 -1.23 9.41
CA GLU A 79 -18.09 -1.67 9.59
C GLU A 79 -18.90 -0.69 10.45
N HIS A 80 -18.26 -0.11 11.46
CA HIS A 80 -18.84 0.90 12.35
C HIS A 80 -19.18 2.22 11.64
N HIS A 81 -18.72 2.44 10.41
CA HIS A 81 -19.00 3.60 9.57
C HIS A 81 -20.05 3.35 8.47
N LEU A 82 -20.61 2.13 8.37
CA LEU A 82 -21.62 1.79 7.36
C LEU A 82 -22.97 2.51 7.53
N GLY A 83 -23.18 3.19 8.66
CA GLY A 83 -24.32 4.09 8.85
C GLY A 83 -24.27 5.36 7.98
N PHE A 84 -23.17 5.62 7.29
CA PHE A 84 -22.93 6.83 6.48
C PHE A 84 -22.71 6.47 5.01
N ALA A 85 -23.38 7.19 4.10
CA ALA A 85 -23.29 6.94 2.67
C ALA A 85 -21.86 7.18 2.14
N GLY A 86 -21.36 6.23 1.35
CA GLY A 86 -20.03 6.29 0.73
C GLY A 86 -18.94 5.49 1.44
N THR A 87 -19.18 5.01 2.68
CA THR A 87 -18.28 4.05 3.34
C THR A 87 -18.31 2.70 2.61
N ILE A 88 -17.13 2.12 2.37
CA ILE A 88 -16.94 0.76 1.84
C ILE A 88 -16.11 -0.01 2.85
N SER A 89 -16.68 -1.07 3.43
CA SER A 89 -15.99 -1.91 4.42
C SER A 89 -15.86 -3.34 3.93
N LEU A 90 -14.66 -3.89 4.05
CA LEU A 90 -14.45 -5.33 4.04
C LEU A 90 -14.86 -5.92 5.39
N GLN A 91 -15.24 -7.20 5.38
CA GLN A 91 -15.32 -7.97 6.61
C GLN A 91 -13.91 -8.23 7.15
N PRO A 92 -13.71 -8.35 8.48
CA PRO A 92 -12.38 -8.60 9.06
C PRO A 92 -11.68 -9.81 8.42
N ALA A 93 -12.40 -10.92 8.23
CA ALA A 93 -11.86 -12.12 7.60
C ALA A 93 -11.46 -11.90 6.13
N THR A 94 -12.21 -11.06 5.40
CA THR A 94 -11.89 -10.72 4.00
C THR A 94 -10.66 -9.83 3.92
N LEU A 95 -10.53 -8.82 4.78
CA LEU A 95 -9.32 -7.98 4.83
C LEU A 95 -8.07 -8.83 5.13
N MET A 96 -8.18 -9.76 6.10
CA MET A 96 -7.09 -10.68 6.41
C MET A 96 -6.74 -11.60 5.24
N ALA A 97 -7.74 -12.13 4.51
CA ALA A 97 -7.50 -12.97 3.34
C ALA A 97 -6.80 -12.18 2.22
N VAL A 98 -7.22 -10.94 1.95
CA VAL A 98 -6.57 -10.08 0.96
C VAL A 98 -5.11 -9.81 1.34
N LEU A 99 -4.85 -9.38 2.59
CA LEU A 99 -3.49 -9.10 3.04
C LEU A 99 -2.61 -10.35 3.04
N HIS A 100 -3.17 -11.50 3.40
CA HIS A 100 -2.49 -12.79 3.32
C HIS A 100 -2.03 -13.09 1.88
N ASP A 101 -2.93 -12.96 0.91
CA ASP A 101 -2.63 -13.27 -0.49
C ASP A 101 -1.65 -12.26 -1.11
N VAL A 102 -1.75 -10.98 -0.73
CA VAL A 102 -0.76 -9.95 -1.11
C VAL A 102 0.62 -10.30 -0.58
N VAL A 103 0.73 -10.59 0.73
CA VAL A 103 2.00 -10.93 1.38
C VAL A 103 2.60 -12.19 0.78
N LEU A 104 1.80 -13.25 0.58
CA LEU A 104 2.28 -14.52 0.04
C LEU A 104 2.73 -14.39 -1.42
N SER A 105 2.02 -13.58 -2.22
CA SER A 105 2.41 -13.30 -3.61
C SER A 105 3.74 -12.55 -3.67
N LEU A 106 3.92 -11.52 -2.85
CA LEU A 106 5.20 -10.79 -2.75
C LEU A 106 6.32 -11.73 -2.28
N ALA A 107 6.08 -12.52 -1.24
CA ALA A 107 7.06 -13.48 -0.72
C ALA A 107 7.49 -14.50 -1.80
N ARG A 108 6.54 -14.99 -2.62
CA ARG A 108 6.83 -15.92 -3.72
C ARG A 108 7.81 -15.35 -4.74
N HIS A 109 7.80 -14.05 -4.97
CA HIS A 109 8.74 -13.37 -5.88
C HIS A 109 10.08 -13.03 -5.23
N GLY A 110 10.24 -13.25 -3.92
CA GLY A 110 11.49 -13.03 -3.19
C GLY A 110 11.55 -11.71 -2.42
N PHE A 111 10.42 -11.04 -2.19
CA PHE A 111 10.38 -10.00 -1.15
C PHE A 111 10.41 -10.66 0.24
N GLU A 112 11.26 -10.15 1.12
CA GLU A 112 11.49 -10.72 2.47
C GLU A 112 11.07 -9.76 3.59
N ARG A 113 10.92 -8.47 3.29
CA ARG A 113 10.60 -7.42 4.26
C ARG A 113 9.42 -6.61 3.74
N ILE A 114 8.24 -6.89 4.29
CA ILE A 114 7.00 -6.25 3.88
C ILE A 114 6.58 -5.28 4.97
N PHE A 115 6.52 -3.99 4.63
CA PHE A 115 6.17 -2.92 5.54
C PHE A 115 4.76 -2.43 5.23
N VAL A 116 3.80 -2.73 6.10
CA VAL A 116 2.45 -2.18 5.97
C VAL A 116 2.42 -0.80 6.63
N ILE A 117 2.00 0.22 5.87
CA ILE A 117 1.77 1.58 6.39
C ILE A 117 0.27 1.79 6.40
N ASN A 118 -0.27 2.03 7.60
CA ASN A 118 -1.69 2.25 7.88
C ASN A 118 -1.86 3.46 8.79
#